data_AF-A0A7W9T1H9-F1
#
_entry.id   AF-A0A7W9T1H9-F1
#
_cell.length_a   1.000
_cell.length_b   1.000
_cell.length_c   1.000
_cell.angle_alpha   90.00
_cell.angle_beta   90.00
_cell.angle_gamma   90.00
#
_symmetry.space_group_name_H-M   'P 1'
#
loop_
_entity.id
_entity.type
_entity.pdbx_description
1 polymer ?
#
loop_
_entity_poly.entity_id
_entity_poly.type
_entity_poly.pdbx_seq_one_letter_code
_entity_poly.pdbx_strand_id
1 'polypeptide(L)'
;MTFDLVANDPRTKARAGVVHTDHGPIETPIFMPVGTAGTVKAVQQRDLKDDIQAQIILGNTYHLYLRPGLEVLSKAGGLHQFNGWDRPILTDSGGYQVYSLSGTRKIKEEGVKFRSHIDGSQHLFSPEGVMDIQRTIGADIIMAFDECTPWPCEYSYAARSLDMTHRWLKRCIQRFDSTEGHYGYSQTLFPIVQGSTFKDLRVKSAEFIAEQGREGNAIGGLSVGEPAELMYEMTELVCDILPKDKPRYLMGVGTPANILENIALGVDMFDCVMPTRNARNGMLFTTQGIMNIANKKWADDFTPIDEELGGYVSTFYSRSYVRHLFHSKEMLGPQIASIHNLTFYLWLVKQAREQILAGTFREWKEKMVKQVMTRL
;
A
#
# COMPACT_ATOMS: atom_id res chain seq x y z
N MET A 1 1.05 13.26 -14.17
CA MET A 1 1.58 11.90 -13.98
C MET A 1 1.32 11.09 -15.25
N THR A 2 2.29 10.28 -15.68
CA THR A 2 2.14 9.37 -16.84
C THR A 2 2.56 7.95 -16.45
N PHE A 3 2.14 6.96 -17.24
CA PHE A 3 2.52 5.57 -17.06
C PHE A 3 3.01 4.96 -18.37
N ASP A 4 4.28 4.59 -18.38
CA ASP A 4 4.92 3.95 -19.53
C ASP A 4 4.97 2.44 -19.30
N LEU A 5 4.21 1.68 -20.09
CA LEU A 5 4.26 0.23 -20.08
C LEU A 5 5.50 -0.24 -20.87
N VAL A 6 6.48 -0.81 -20.16
CA VAL A 6 7.77 -1.24 -20.75
C VAL A 6 7.67 -2.64 -21.33
N ALA A 7 7.10 -3.59 -20.58
CA ALA A 7 6.94 -4.97 -21.04
C ALA A 7 5.74 -5.65 -20.39
N ASN A 8 5.24 -6.69 -21.05
CA ASN A 8 4.31 -7.66 -20.48
C ASN A 8 5.01 -9.02 -20.44
N ASP A 9 4.77 -9.79 -19.39
CA ASP A 9 5.21 -11.18 -19.34
C ASP A 9 4.44 -12.01 -20.40
N PRO A 10 5.11 -12.90 -21.15
CA PRO A 10 4.47 -13.65 -22.23
C PRO A 10 3.51 -14.75 -21.76
N ARG A 11 3.48 -15.11 -20.47
CA ARG A 11 2.74 -16.28 -19.94
C ARG A 11 1.73 -15.94 -18.85
N THR A 12 1.69 -14.69 -18.40
CA THR A 12 0.83 -14.17 -17.34
C THR A 12 0.32 -12.78 -17.73
N LYS A 13 -0.47 -12.13 -16.86
CA LYS A 13 -0.91 -10.74 -17.06
C LYS A 13 0.06 -9.74 -16.41
N ALA A 14 1.22 -10.20 -15.94
CA ALA A 14 2.20 -9.36 -15.25
C ALA A 14 2.83 -8.32 -16.19
N ARG A 15 3.13 -7.16 -15.61
CA ARG A 15 3.54 -5.96 -16.34
C ARG A 15 4.73 -5.30 -15.65
N ALA A 16 5.66 -4.83 -16.45
CA ALA A 16 6.73 -3.94 -16.00
C ALA A 16 6.50 -2.57 -16.63
N GLY A 17 6.34 -1.54 -15.82
CA GLY A 17 6.12 -0.17 -16.28
C GLY A 17 6.87 0.87 -15.46
N VAL A 18 6.68 2.15 -15.77
CA VAL A 18 7.22 3.27 -15.00
C VAL A 18 6.14 4.33 -14.84
N VAL A 19 5.81 4.67 -13.59
CA VAL A 19 4.98 5.83 -13.26
C VAL A 19 5.88 7.04 -13.08
N HIS A 20 5.59 8.13 -13.78
CA HIS A 20 6.32 9.40 -13.64
C HIS A 20 5.51 10.41 -12.83
N THR A 21 6.08 10.87 -11.71
CA THR A 21 5.58 12.03 -10.95
C THR A 21 6.64 13.14 -10.89
N ASP A 22 6.24 14.31 -10.41
CA ASP A 22 7.13 15.46 -10.28
C ASP A 22 8.24 15.24 -9.22
N HIS A 23 8.06 14.29 -8.29
CA HIS A 23 9.06 13.90 -7.29
C HIS A 23 9.91 12.69 -7.70
N GLY A 24 9.66 12.11 -8.88
CA GLY A 24 10.52 11.07 -9.45
C GLY A 24 9.76 9.89 -10.06
N PRO A 25 10.51 8.98 -10.71
CA PRO A 25 9.96 7.79 -11.32
C PRO A 25 9.69 6.69 -10.29
N ILE A 26 8.70 5.85 -10.58
CA ILE A 26 8.37 4.64 -9.82
C ILE A 26 8.28 3.47 -10.80
N GLU A 27 9.22 2.55 -10.69
CA GLU A 27 9.22 1.31 -11.45
C GLU A 27 8.17 0.35 -10.89
N THR A 28 7.36 -0.25 -11.77
CA THR A 28 6.35 -1.24 -11.38
C THR A 28 6.72 -2.66 -11.83
N PRO A 29 6.33 -3.72 -11.10
CA PRO A 29 5.54 -3.70 -9.86
C PRO A 29 6.29 -3.07 -8.67
N ILE A 30 5.56 -2.37 -7.79
CA ILE A 30 6.13 -1.66 -6.63
C ILE A 30 5.40 -1.99 -5.33
N PHE A 31 6.16 -2.02 -4.23
CA PHE A 31 5.64 -2.09 -2.87
C PHE A 31 5.90 -0.76 -2.15
N MET A 32 4.86 -0.19 -1.54
CA MET A 32 4.90 1.07 -0.81
C MET A 32 5.01 0.83 0.70
N PRO A 33 6.14 1.19 1.35
CA PRO A 33 6.23 1.21 2.80
C PRO A 33 5.20 2.19 3.41
N VAL A 34 4.47 1.72 4.42
CA VAL A 34 3.37 2.50 5.03
C VAL A 34 3.88 3.38 6.17
N GLY A 35 3.82 4.69 5.95
CA GLY A 35 4.07 5.77 6.90
C GLY A 35 2.80 6.23 7.62
N THR A 36 2.43 5.54 8.71
CA THR A 36 1.16 5.77 9.40
C THR A 36 1.00 7.17 9.99
N ALA A 37 2.06 7.81 10.49
CA ALA A 37 1.96 9.11 11.15
C ALA A 37 3.07 10.05 10.68
N GLY A 38 3.23 10.13 9.35
CA GLY A 38 4.31 10.88 8.70
C GLY A 38 5.68 10.20 8.75
N THR A 39 5.75 8.99 9.29
CA THR A 39 6.98 8.18 9.38
C THR A 39 6.67 6.69 9.22
N VAL A 40 7.56 5.99 8.50
CA VAL A 40 7.61 4.52 8.46
C VAL A 40 8.17 4.03 9.79
N LYS A 41 7.38 3.25 10.53
CA LYS A 41 7.69 2.91 11.92
C LYS A 41 9.03 2.17 12.03
N ALA A 42 9.88 2.67 12.93
CA ALA A 42 11.19 2.11 13.27
C ALA A 42 12.24 2.16 12.14
N VAL A 43 12.08 3.07 11.18
CA VAL A 43 12.99 3.23 10.04
C VAL A 43 13.35 4.71 9.91
N GLN A 44 14.64 5.04 9.77
CA GLN A 44 15.07 6.40 9.47
C GLN A 44 14.89 6.72 7.99
N GLN A 45 14.72 8.01 7.65
CA GLN A 45 14.54 8.40 6.24
C GLN A 45 15.73 8.04 5.36
N ARG A 46 16.95 8.16 5.90
CA ARG A 46 18.17 7.72 5.22
C ARG A 46 18.10 6.24 4.86
N ASP A 47 17.81 5.39 5.83
CA ASP A 47 17.76 3.94 5.60
C ASP A 47 16.61 3.56 4.63
N LEU A 48 15.48 4.30 4.69
CA LEU A 48 14.38 4.15 3.73
C LEU A 48 14.78 4.48 2.29
N LYS A 49 15.60 5.52 2.12
CA LYS A 49 16.06 6.03 0.84
C LYS A 49 17.23 5.23 0.25
N ASP A 50 18.22 4.90 1.08
CA ASP A 50 19.53 4.43 0.66
C ASP A 50 19.68 2.91 0.79
N ASP A 51 19.20 2.33 1.90
CA ASP A 51 19.32 0.88 2.17
C ASP A 51 18.12 0.11 1.62
N ILE A 52 16.90 0.55 1.93
CA ILE A 52 15.65 -0.07 1.44
C ILE A 52 15.38 0.31 -0.02
N GLN A 53 15.89 1.47 -0.45
CA GLN A 53 15.72 2.00 -1.80
C GLN A 53 14.25 2.16 -2.20
N ALA A 54 13.38 2.53 -1.26
CA ALA A 54 11.97 2.77 -1.54
C ALA A 54 11.82 3.93 -2.54
N GLN A 55 11.07 3.69 -3.61
CA GLN A 55 10.82 4.72 -4.63
C GLN A 55 9.59 5.58 -4.29
N ILE A 56 8.68 5.05 -3.49
CA ILE A 56 7.45 5.71 -3.05
C ILE A 56 7.05 5.17 -1.68
N ILE A 57 6.37 6.00 -0.88
CA ILE A 57 5.78 5.59 0.41
C ILE A 57 4.30 5.92 0.45
N LEU A 58 3.56 5.24 1.34
CA LEU A 58 2.17 5.56 1.63
C LEU A 58 2.04 6.39 2.90
N GLY A 59 1.46 7.58 2.82
CA GLY A 59 1.04 8.40 3.96
C GLY A 59 -0.41 8.11 4.35
N ASN A 60 -0.68 7.96 5.64
CA ASN A 60 -2.05 7.75 6.11
C ASN A 60 -2.76 9.08 6.38
N THR A 61 -3.81 9.37 5.61
CA THR A 61 -4.54 10.65 5.71
C THR A 61 -5.24 10.80 7.05
N TYR A 62 -5.89 9.74 7.55
CA TYR A 62 -6.64 9.78 8.81
C TYR A 62 -5.75 10.19 9.98
N HIS A 63 -4.58 9.58 10.10
CA HIS A 63 -3.66 9.89 11.20
C HIS A 63 -3.02 11.26 11.06
N LEU A 64 -2.56 11.65 9.86
CA LEU A 64 -1.94 12.95 9.60
C LEU A 64 -2.92 14.11 9.84
N TYR A 65 -4.18 13.92 9.45
CA TYR A 65 -5.28 14.86 9.70
C TYR A 65 -5.50 15.10 11.20
N LEU A 66 -5.46 14.04 12.02
CA LEU A 66 -5.66 14.17 13.46
C LEU A 66 -4.40 14.68 14.18
N ARG A 67 -3.22 14.20 13.79
CA ARG A 67 -1.94 14.58 14.40
C ARG A 67 -0.80 14.39 13.39
N PRO A 68 -0.03 15.45 13.06
CA PRO A 68 0.04 16.74 13.76
C PRO A 68 -1.11 17.72 13.41
N GLY A 69 -1.97 17.37 12.46
CA GLY A 69 -3.02 18.25 11.97
C GLY A 69 -2.58 19.06 10.74
N LEU A 70 -3.57 19.53 9.98
CA LEU A 70 -3.33 20.18 8.70
C LEU A 70 -2.64 21.53 8.82
N GLU A 71 -2.89 22.29 9.89
CA GLU A 71 -2.26 23.58 10.10
C GLU A 71 -0.73 23.45 10.23
N VAL A 72 -0.27 22.44 10.97
CA VAL A 72 1.16 22.16 11.13
C VAL A 72 1.77 21.71 9.80
N LEU A 73 1.11 20.78 9.08
CA LEU A 73 1.59 20.30 7.78
C LEU A 73 1.65 21.43 6.75
N SER A 74 0.63 22.29 6.70
CA SER A 74 0.59 23.43 5.79
C SER A 74 1.74 24.40 6.07
N LYS A 75 1.96 24.77 7.35
CA LYS A 75 3.08 25.65 7.75
C LYS A 75 4.45 25.02 7.47
N ALA A 76 4.55 23.70 7.54
CA ALA A 76 5.78 22.97 7.22
C ALA A 76 6.07 22.88 5.71
N GLY A 77 5.11 23.26 4.83
CA GLY A 77 5.26 23.12 3.39
C GLY A 77 4.85 21.74 2.85
N GLY A 78 3.90 21.07 3.51
CA GLY A 78 3.43 19.74 3.15
C GLY A 78 4.23 18.61 3.79
N LEU A 79 3.81 17.37 3.55
CA LEU A 79 4.38 16.18 4.19
C LEU A 79 5.83 15.92 3.77
N HIS A 80 6.16 16.13 2.50
CA HIS A 80 7.52 15.99 1.97
C HIS A 80 8.52 16.83 2.77
N GLN A 81 8.24 18.12 2.94
CA GLN A 81 9.07 19.02 3.74
C GLN A 81 9.04 18.69 5.23
N PHE A 82 7.87 18.30 5.75
CA PHE A 82 7.71 17.97 7.16
C PHE A 82 8.54 16.75 7.60
N ASN A 83 8.63 15.71 6.77
CA ASN A 83 9.33 14.48 7.12
C ASN A 83 10.66 14.27 6.40
N GLY A 84 11.04 15.18 5.49
CA GLY A 84 12.28 15.14 4.71
C GLY A 84 12.30 14.08 3.61
N TRP A 85 11.15 13.54 3.20
CA TRP A 85 11.04 12.61 2.09
C TRP A 85 10.94 13.39 0.78
N ASP A 86 11.89 13.18 -0.13
CA ASP A 86 12.03 13.92 -1.39
C ASP A 86 11.68 13.09 -2.62
N ARG A 87 10.92 12.01 -2.42
CA ARG A 87 10.45 11.07 -3.44
C ARG A 87 8.92 11.01 -3.41
N PRO A 88 8.26 10.34 -4.37
CA PRO A 88 6.80 10.28 -4.41
C PRO A 88 6.14 9.79 -3.11
N ILE A 89 4.98 10.36 -2.79
CA ILE A 89 4.07 9.90 -1.73
C ILE A 89 2.69 9.60 -2.34
N LEU A 90 2.11 8.46 -1.93
CA LEU A 90 0.68 8.20 -2.09
C LEU A 90 -0.02 8.43 -0.75
N THR A 91 -1.18 9.08 -0.72
CA THR A 91 -2.04 9.12 0.48
C THR A 91 -3.31 8.31 0.30
N ASP A 92 -3.67 7.51 1.30
CA ASP A 92 -4.99 6.89 1.35
C ASP A 92 -6.10 7.94 1.59
N SER A 93 -7.35 7.56 1.37
CA SER A 93 -8.49 8.48 1.56
C SER A 93 -8.91 8.63 3.03
N GLY A 94 -8.38 7.79 3.93
CA GLY A 94 -8.86 7.63 5.29
C GLY A 94 -10.16 6.81 5.44
N GLY A 95 -10.80 6.40 4.33
CA GLY A 95 -12.07 5.66 4.33
C GLY A 95 -11.97 4.33 5.09
N TYR A 96 -10.88 3.58 4.89
CA TYR A 96 -10.65 2.31 5.58
C TYR A 96 -10.43 2.48 7.09
N GLN A 97 -9.73 3.53 7.54
CA GLN A 97 -9.48 3.74 8.96
C GLN A 97 -10.77 4.12 9.66
N VAL A 98 -11.59 4.96 9.04
CA VAL A 98 -12.94 5.23 9.54
C VAL A 98 -13.79 3.94 9.51
N TYR A 99 -13.61 3.06 8.52
CA TYR A 99 -14.17 1.71 8.50
C TYR A 99 -13.70 0.82 9.67
N SER A 100 -12.44 0.92 10.09
CA SER A 100 -11.90 0.09 11.19
C SER A 100 -12.43 0.51 12.58
N LEU A 101 -12.98 1.71 12.72
CA LEU A 101 -13.56 2.25 13.96
C LEU A 101 -15.03 1.85 14.17
N SER A 102 -15.39 0.59 13.87
CA SER A 102 -16.75 0.08 13.98
C SER A 102 -17.32 0.32 15.40
N GLY A 103 -18.25 1.27 15.53
CA GLY A 103 -18.88 1.64 16.81
C GLY A 103 -18.95 3.16 17.05
N THR A 104 -18.05 3.94 16.44
CA THR A 104 -18.02 5.41 16.64
C THR A 104 -18.27 6.21 15.36
N ARG A 105 -18.62 5.54 14.26
CA ARG A 105 -18.91 6.18 12.96
C ARG A 105 -20.39 6.19 12.59
N LYS A 106 -20.79 7.18 11.77
CA LYS A 106 -22.08 7.25 11.08
C LYS A 106 -21.84 7.63 9.62
N ILE A 107 -22.19 6.72 8.71
CA ILE A 107 -22.07 6.92 7.25
C ILE A 107 -23.39 7.53 6.76
N LYS A 108 -23.30 8.60 5.98
CA LYS A 108 -24.42 9.29 5.31
C LYS A 108 -23.96 9.76 3.94
N GLU A 109 -24.88 10.16 3.06
CA GLU A 109 -24.53 10.68 1.74
C GLU A 109 -23.53 11.87 1.81
N GLU A 110 -23.65 12.73 2.82
CA GLU A 110 -22.73 13.87 3.03
C GLU A 110 -21.26 13.44 3.28
N GLY A 111 -21.05 12.24 3.80
CA GLY A 111 -19.75 11.72 4.22
C GLY A 111 -19.85 10.85 5.49
N VAL A 112 -18.73 10.67 6.17
CA VAL A 112 -18.64 9.86 7.39
C VAL A 112 -18.31 10.72 8.60
N LYS A 113 -19.20 10.71 9.59
CA LYS A 113 -18.96 11.31 10.90
C LYS A 113 -18.32 10.29 11.81
N PHE A 114 -17.26 10.66 12.53
CA PHE A 114 -16.57 9.78 13.47
C PHE A 114 -16.04 10.55 14.68
N ARG A 115 -15.62 9.81 15.70
CA ARG A 115 -14.87 10.35 16.83
C ARG A 115 -13.39 10.00 16.72
N SER A 116 -12.54 10.99 16.98
CA SER A 116 -11.09 10.81 17.08
C SER A 116 -10.75 9.78 18.17
N HIS A 117 -9.84 8.86 17.85
CA HIS A 117 -9.30 7.89 18.81
C HIS A 117 -8.27 8.53 19.78
N ILE A 118 -7.85 9.78 19.51
CA ILE A 118 -6.85 10.49 20.29
C ILE A 118 -7.51 11.21 21.47
N ASP A 119 -8.59 11.94 21.22
CA ASP A 119 -9.21 12.86 22.18
C ASP A 119 -10.75 12.80 22.21
N GLY A 120 -11.39 11.96 21.39
CA GLY A 120 -12.84 11.80 21.34
C GLY A 120 -13.61 12.92 20.63
N SER A 121 -12.90 13.90 20.05
CA SER A 121 -13.48 15.00 19.28
C SER A 121 -14.21 14.48 18.03
N GLN A 122 -15.25 15.21 17.60
CA GLN A 122 -16.09 14.80 16.46
C GLN A 122 -15.59 15.43 15.17
N HIS A 123 -15.52 14.62 14.12
CA HIS A 123 -15.10 15.04 12.78
C HIS A 123 -16.04 14.50 11.69
N LEU A 124 -15.98 15.13 10.53
CA LEU A 124 -16.68 14.73 9.30
C LEU A 124 -15.67 14.62 8.17
N PHE A 125 -15.55 13.44 7.57
CA PHE A 125 -14.87 13.27 6.29
C PHE A 125 -15.93 13.23 5.19
N SER A 126 -15.92 14.24 4.32
CA SER A 126 -16.71 14.28 3.09
C SER A 126 -15.80 14.04 1.88
N PRO A 127 -16.36 13.62 0.73
CA PRO A 127 -15.61 13.56 -0.54
C PRO A 127 -14.78 14.81 -0.82
N GLU A 128 -15.36 16.00 -0.69
CA GLU A 128 -14.66 17.27 -0.97
C GLU A 128 -13.58 17.56 0.10
N GLY A 129 -13.92 17.37 1.37
CA GLY A 129 -13.00 17.65 2.47
C GLY A 129 -11.78 16.74 2.44
N VAL A 130 -11.93 15.47 2.05
CA VAL A 130 -10.81 14.53 1.90
C VAL A 130 -9.89 14.91 0.74
N MET A 131 -10.41 15.50 -0.34
CA MET A 131 -9.55 16.05 -1.41
C MET A 131 -8.73 17.24 -0.89
N ASP A 132 -9.36 18.15 -0.15
CA ASP A 132 -8.67 19.33 0.42
C ASP A 132 -7.63 18.93 1.47
N ILE A 133 -7.94 17.93 2.29
CA ILE A 133 -7.01 17.33 3.25
C ILE A 133 -5.77 16.79 2.53
N GLN A 134 -5.95 15.95 1.50
CA GLN A 134 -4.83 15.33 0.80
C GLN A 134 -4.02 16.35 -0.02
N ARG A 135 -4.65 17.43 -0.50
CA ARG A 135 -3.96 18.60 -1.08
C ARG A 135 -3.07 19.30 -0.07
N THR A 136 -3.59 19.51 1.14
CA THR A 136 -2.82 20.11 2.24
C THR A 136 -1.68 19.20 2.70
N ILE A 137 -1.90 17.88 2.73
CA ILE A 137 -0.82 16.92 2.99
C ILE A 137 0.23 16.97 1.88
N GLY A 138 -0.18 17.15 0.62
CA GLY A 138 0.73 17.32 -0.52
C GLY A 138 1.27 16.00 -1.08
N ALA A 139 0.49 14.93 -1.12
CA ALA A 139 0.93 13.69 -1.77
C ALA A 139 0.85 13.77 -3.30
N ASP A 140 1.77 13.12 -4.01
CA ASP A 140 1.78 13.01 -5.48
C ASP A 140 0.54 12.27 -6.02
N ILE A 141 0.17 11.18 -5.36
CA ILE A 141 -1.00 10.37 -5.70
C ILE A 141 -1.96 10.42 -4.52
N ILE A 142 -3.17 10.88 -4.75
CA ILE A 142 -4.22 10.97 -3.74
C ILE A 142 -5.36 10.01 -4.10
N MET A 143 -5.97 9.43 -3.08
CA MET A 143 -7.03 8.45 -3.28
C MET A 143 -8.41 9.08 -3.14
N ALA A 144 -9.34 8.73 -4.04
CA ALA A 144 -10.74 9.12 -3.93
C ALA A 144 -11.36 8.61 -2.61
N PHE A 145 -12.25 9.40 -2.02
CA PHE A 145 -12.98 8.97 -0.84
C PHE A 145 -14.06 7.96 -1.21
N ASP A 146 -14.07 6.83 -0.52
CA ASP A 146 -14.92 5.68 -0.80
C ASP A 146 -15.52 5.09 0.48
N GLU A 147 -16.52 4.22 0.31
CA GLU A 147 -17.02 3.38 1.39
C GLU A 147 -16.46 1.96 1.25
N CYS A 148 -15.52 1.60 2.13
CA CYS A 148 -15.02 0.23 2.18
C CYS A 148 -16.11 -0.73 2.70
N THR A 149 -16.57 -1.63 1.82
CA THR A 149 -17.55 -2.65 2.17
C THR A 149 -16.94 -3.72 3.11
N PRO A 150 -17.61 -4.14 4.19
CA PRO A 150 -17.14 -5.23 5.04
C PRO A 150 -17.18 -6.58 4.31
N TRP A 151 -16.44 -7.56 4.84
CA TRP A 151 -16.57 -8.96 4.45
C TRP A 151 -16.70 -9.86 5.68
N PRO A 152 -17.63 -10.83 5.68
CA PRO A 152 -18.71 -11.01 4.70
C PRO A 152 -19.78 -9.91 4.83
N CYS A 153 -20.56 -9.69 3.77
CA CYS A 153 -21.72 -8.80 3.79
C CYS A 153 -22.83 -9.25 2.84
N GLU A 154 -24.05 -8.78 3.09
CA GLU A 154 -25.18 -8.98 2.18
C GLU A 154 -24.96 -8.29 0.84
N TYR A 155 -25.39 -8.93 -0.26
CA TYR A 155 -25.33 -8.35 -1.60
C TYR A 155 -25.99 -6.97 -1.66
N SER A 156 -27.17 -6.82 -1.05
CA SER A 156 -27.90 -5.55 -1.05
C SER A 156 -27.13 -4.43 -0.32
N TYR A 157 -26.31 -4.77 0.68
CA TYR A 157 -25.44 -3.80 1.33
C TYR A 157 -24.32 -3.37 0.39
N ALA A 158 -23.61 -4.34 -0.21
CA ALA A 158 -22.52 -4.08 -1.14
C ALA A 158 -22.98 -3.23 -2.34
N ALA A 159 -24.16 -3.51 -2.90
CA ALA A 159 -24.73 -2.74 -4.01
C ALA A 159 -25.02 -1.28 -3.61
N ARG A 160 -25.64 -1.04 -2.45
CA ARG A 160 -25.89 0.34 -1.94
C ARG A 160 -24.59 1.09 -1.66
N SER A 161 -23.61 0.40 -1.09
CA SER A 161 -22.29 0.94 -0.78
C SER A 161 -21.51 1.32 -2.04
N LEU A 162 -21.59 0.47 -3.06
CA LEU A 162 -21.02 0.74 -4.38
C LEU A 162 -21.64 1.99 -5.01
N ASP A 163 -22.98 2.08 -5.03
CA ASP A 163 -23.67 3.23 -5.61
C ASP A 163 -23.30 4.54 -4.88
N MET A 164 -23.10 4.49 -3.56
CA MET A 164 -22.61 5.62 -2.77
C MET A 164 -21.17 5.98 -3.15
N THR A 165 -20.28 4.99 -3.25
CA THR A 165 -18.89 5.17 -3.68
C THR A 165 -18.80 5.83 -5.06
N HIS A 166 -19.67 5.44 -6.00
CA HIS A 166 -19.71 6.07 -7.34
C HIS A 166 -20.17 7.53 -7.29
N ARG A 167 -21.17 7.88 -6.46
CA ARG A 167 -21.59 9.28 -6.26
C ARG A 167 -20.51 10.10 -5.57
N TRP A 168 -19.84 9.53 -4.57
CA TRP A 168 -18.71 10.17 -3.89
C TRP A 168 -17.52 10.39 -4.80
N LEU A 169 -17.22 9.46 -5.71
CA LEU A 169 -16.17 9.65 -6.69
C LEU A 169 -16.44 10.86 -7.58
N LYS A 170 -17.66 11.03 -8.09
CA LYS A 170 -18.02 12.21 -8.91
C LYS A 170 -17.77 13.52 -8.15
N ARG A 171 -18.06 13.55 -6.84
CA ARG A 171 -17.79 14.69 -5.97
C ARG A 171 -16.29 14.92 -5.72
N CYS A 172 -15.53 13.84 -5.50
CA CYS A 172 -14.06 13.91 -5.38
C CYS A 172 -13.45 14.49 -6.67
N ILE A 173 -13.87 13.97 -7.82
CA ILE A 173 -13.48 14.42 -9.16
C ILE A 173 -13.78 15.91 -9.33
N GLN A 174 -15.02 16.33 -9.08
CA GLN A 174 -15.41 17.73 -9.23
C GLN A 174 -14.59 18.65 -8.33
N ARG A 175 -14.37 18.24 -7.07
CA ARG A 175 -13.56 19.04 -6.14
C ARG A 175 -12.11 19.12 -6.59
N PHE A 176 -11.54 17.99 -7.00
CA PHE A 176 -10.17 17.93 -7.49
C PHE A 176 -9.98 18.78 -8.75
N ASP A 177 -10.84 18.66 -9.75
CA ASP A 177 -10.68 19.41 -11.00
C ASP A 177 -10.95 20.92 -10.85
N SER A 178 -11.70 21.33 -9.82
CA SER A 178 -12.03 22.74 -9.54
C SER A 178 -11.04 23.47 -8.62
N THR A 179 -9.97 22.79 -8.18
CA THR A 179 -8.99 23.37 -7.26
C THR A 179 -7.56 23.10 -7.72
N GLU A 180 -6.58 23.87 -7.23
CA GLU A 180 -5.14 23.68 -7.52
C GLU A 180 -4.31 23.23 -6.30
N GLY A 181 -3.21 22.53 -6.55
CA GLY A 181 -2.29 22.06 -5.50
C GLY A 181 -1.57 23.22 -4.81
N HIS A 182 -1.03 23.00 -3.61
CA HIS A 182 -0.46 24.09 -2.79
C HIS A 182 1.05 24.31 -2.96
N TYR A 183 1.77 23.33 -3.50
CA TYR A 183 3.23 23.24 -3.32
C TYR A 183 4.02 23.24 -4.65
N GLY A 184 3.39 23.67 -5.74
CA GLY A 184 4.09 23.88 -7.03
C GLY A 184 4.40 22.61 -7.83
N TYR A 185 3.79 21.48 -7.49
CA TYR A 185 3.82 20.24 -8.26
C TYR A 185 2.41 19.68 -8.45
N SER A 186 2.28 18.79 -9.42
CA SER A 186 1.05 18.14 -9.81
C SER A 186 0.70 17.02 -8.84
N GLN A 187 -0.55 16.98 -8.41
CA GLN A 187 -1.13 15.81 -7.72
C GLN A 187 -2.01 15.04 -8.71
N THR A 188 -2.32 13.78 -8.40
CA THR A 188 -3.13 12.91 -9.26
C THR A 188 -4.15 12.15 -8.43
N LEU A 189 -5.38 12.00 -8.92
CA LEU A 189 -6.47 11.35 -8.21
C LEU A 189 -6.74 9.94 -8.73
N PHE A 190 -6.56 8.92 -7.88
CA PHE A 190 -6.95 7.55 -8.22
C PHE A 190 -8.36 7.25 -7.72
N PRO A 191 -9.29 6.85 -8.61
CA PRO A 191 -10.56 6.23 -8.23
C PRO A 191 -10.37 4.82 -7.65
N ILE A 192 -11.34 4.36 -6.86
CA ILE A 192 -11.29 3.06 -6.17
C ILE A 192 -12.45 2.16 -6.62
N VAL A 193 -12.11 1.01 -7.18
CA VAL A 193 -13.07 -0.07 -7.48
C VAL A 193 -13.48 -0.75 -6.18
N GLN A 194 -14.77 -0.69 -5.86
CA GLN A 194 -15.44 -1.46 -4.79
C GLN A 194 -16.33 -2.57 -5.35
N GLY A 195 -16.99 -3.34 -4.49
CA GLY A 195 -17.93 -4.41 -4.89
C GLY A 195 -17.87 -5.69 -4.05
N SER A 196 -17.06 -5.73 -2.98
CA SER A 196 -16.84 -6.92 -2.14
C SER A 196 -16.42 -8.12 -3.00
N THR A 197 -16.91 -9.33 -2.71
CA THR A 197 -16.66 -10.55 -3.48
C THR A 197 -17.79 -10.88 -4.46
N PHE A 198 -18.54 -9.87 -4.94
CA PHE A 198 -19.63 -10.04 -5.91
C PHE A 198 -19.19 -9.63 -7.31
N LYS A 199 -19.16 -10.59 -8.25
CA LYS A 199 -18.62 -10.41 -9.60
C LYS A 199 -19.29 -9.30 -10.39
N ASP A 200 -20.61 -9.30 -10.42
CA ASP A 200 -21.42 -8.32 -11.15
C ASP A 200 -21.23 -6.90 -10.60
N LEU A 201 -21.13 -6.74 -9.28
CA LEU A 201 -20.81 -5.46 -8.66
C LEU A 201 -19.38 -5.02 -8.99
N ARG A 202 -18.41 -5.94 -9.00
CA ARG A 202 -17.02 -5.65 -9.40
C ARG A 202 -16.91 -5.22 -10.86
N VAL A 203 -17.64 -5.88 -11.78
CA VAL A 203 -17.70 -5.49 -13.20
C VAL A 203 -18.28 -4.09 -13.34
N LYS A 204 -19.49 -3.85 -12.79
CA LYS A 204 -20.15 -2.53 -12.82
C LYS A 204 -19.23 -1.43 -12.28
N SER A 205 -18.52 -1.74 -11.20
CA SER A 205 -17.57 -0.82 -10.58
C SER A 205 -16.38 -0.54 -11.48
N ALA A 206 -15.71 -1.58 -11.98
CA ALA A 206 -14.51 -1.43 -12.82
C ALA A 206 -14.80 -0.66 -14.11
N GLU A 207 -15.94 -0.92 -14.76
CA GLU A 207 -16.39 -0.19 -15.95
C GLU A 207 -16.62 1.30 -15.65
N PHE A 208 -17.42 1.60 -14.61
CA PHE A 208 -17.66 2.98 -14.20
C PHE A 208 -16.38 3.74 -13.85
N ILE A 209 -15.45 3.08 -13.17
CA ILE A 209 -14.17 3.65 -12.76
C ILE A 209 -13.28 3.91 -13.99
N ALA A 210 -13.21 2.96 -14.93
CA ALA A 210 -12.46 3.10 -16.18
C ALA A 210 -12.97 4.29 -17.02
N GLU A 211 -14.29 4.49 -17.08
CA GLU A 211 -14.93 5.60 -17.80
C GLU A 211 -14.54 6.99 -17.26
N GLN A 212 -14.10 7.09 -16.00
CA GLN A 212 -13.73 8.39 -15.42
C GLN A 212 -12.41 8.95 -15.98
N GLY A 213 -11.64 8.16 -16.74
CA GLY A 213 -10.49 8.66 -17.48
C GLY A 213 -9.28 9.07 -16.63
N ARG A 214 -9.27 8.79 -15.32
CA ARG A 214 -8.17 9.15 -14.39
C ARG A 214 -6.89 8.40 -14.65
N GLU A 215 -5.77 8.92 -14.17
CA GLU A 215 -4.41 8.53 -14.55
C GLU A 215 -3.95 7.21 -13.93
N GLY A 216 -4.70 6.64 -12.98
CA GLY A 216 -4.51 5.30 -12.43
C GLY A 216 -5.75 4.82 -11.70
N ASN A 217 -5.78 3.56 -11.26
CA ASN A 217 -6.98 2.95 -10.70
C ASN A 217 -6.63 2.06 -9.52
N ALA A 218 -7.33 2.22 -8.39
CA ALA A 218 -7.16 1.36 -7.23
C ALA A 218 -8.25 0.29 -7.14
N ILE A 219 -7.92 -0.82 -6.50
CA ILE A 219 -8.78 -1.96 -6.22
C ILE A 219 -8.90 -2.04 -4.70
N GLY A 220 -10.06 -1.64 -4.17
CA GLY A 220 -10.35 -1.60 -2.74
C GLY A 220 -11.29 -2.73 -2.30
N GLY A 221 -11.50 -2.84 -0.99
CA GLY A 221 -12.46 -3.80 -0.43
C GLY A 221 -12.06 -5.27 -0.63
N LEU A 222 -10.76 -5.53 -0.76
CA LEU A 222 -10.12 -6.85 -0.75
C LEU A 222 -9.04 -6.88 0.34
N SER A 223 -8.59 -8.07 0.72
CA SER A 223 -7.75 -8.35 1.88
C SER A 223 -8.33 -7.81 3.20
N VAL A 224 -9.66 -7.89 3.34
CA VAL A 224 -10.40 -7.44 4.52
C VAL A 224 -10.93 -8.60 5.39
N GLY A 225 -10.66 -9.84 4.97
CA GLY A 225 -10.94 -11.06 5.75
C GLY A 225 -11.33 -12.27 4.89
N GLU A 226 -11.56 -12.05 3.60
CA GLU A 226 -11.93 -13.08 2.65
C GLU A 226 -10.78 -14.07 2.35
N PRO A 227 -11.09 -15.30 1.91
CA PRO A 227 -10.09 -16.23 1.39
C PRO A 227 -9.31 -15.63 0.22
N ALA A 228 -8.01 -15.95 0.14
CA ALA A 228 -7.12 -15.47 -0.92
C ALA A 228 -7.67 -15.77 -2.33
N GLU A 229 -8.37 -16.89 -2.48
CA GLU A 229 -8.88 -17.33 -3.79
C GLU A 229 -10.00 -16.42 -4.30
N LEU A 230 -10.84 -15.89 -3.40
CA LEU A 230 -11.84 -14.88 -3.77
C LEU A 230 -11.18 -13.55 -4.12
N MET A 231 -10.15 -13.16 -3.36
CA MET A 231 -9.35 -11.98 -3.69
C MET A 231 -8.74 -12.10 -5.09
N TYR A 232 -8.10 -13.22 -5.42
CA TYR A 232 -7.50 -13.45 -6.73
C TYR A 232 -8.55 -13.40 -7.85
N GLU A 233 -9.68 -14.08 -7.67
CA GLU A 233 -10.76 -14.09 -8.65
C GLU A 233 -11.31 -12.68 -8.92
N MET A 234 -11.53 -11.88 -7.87
CA MET A 234 -12.01 -10.50 -8.04
C MET A 234 -10.94 -9.58 -8.63
N THR A 235 -9.68 -9.72 -8.22
CA THR A 235 -8.58 -8.93 -8.76
C THR A 235 -8.41 -9.19 -10.25
N GLU A 236 -8.41 -10.45 -10.67
CA GLU A 236 -8.28 -10.84 -12.08
C GLU A 236 -9.39 -10.21 -12.93
N LEU A 237 -10.64 -10.36 -12.48
CA LEU A 237 -11.82 -9.81 -13.14
C LEU A 237 -11.72 -8.29 -13.31
N VAL A 238 -11.29 -7.58 -12.27
CA VAL A 238 -11.14 -6.12 -12.31
C VAL A 238 -9.99 -5.71 -13.22
N CYS A 239 -8.85 -6.40 -13.17
CA CYS A 239 -7.68 -6.09 -14.01
C CYS A 239 -7.94 -6.32 -15.50
N ASP A 240 -8.85 -7.21 -15.88
CA ASP A 240 -9.25 -7.43 -17.28
C ASP A 240 -10.08 -6.27 -17.85
N ILE A 241 -10.78 -5.53 -16.98
CA ILE A 241 -11.65 -4.40 -17.36
C ILE A 241 -10.89 -3.08 -17.31
N LEU A 242 -10.04 -2.89 -16.29
CA LEU A 242 -9.34 -1.63 -16.10
C LEU A 242 -8.37 -1.31 -17.26
N PRO A 243 -8.20 -0.03 -17.63
CA PRO A 243 -7.34 0.37 -18.75
C PRO A 243 -5.91 -0.17 -18.61
N LYS A 244 -5.33 -0.61 -19.73
CA LYS A 244 -4.00 -1.24 -19.77
C LYS A 244 -2.86 -0.22 -19.76
N ASP A 245 -3.13 0.98 -20.23
CA ASP A 245 -2.23 2.14 -20.29
C ASP A 245 -2.16 2.92 -18.97
N LYS A 246 -2.69 2.34 -17.88
CA LYS A 246 -2.76 2.97 -16.55
C LYS A 246 -2.33 1.99 -15.46
N PRO A 247 -1.72 2.46 -14.36
CA PRO A 247 -1.35 1.61 -13.24
C PRO A 247 -2.57 1.18 -12.44
N ARG A 248 -2.45 0.00 -11.85
CA ARG A 248 -3.46 -0.69 -11.05
C ARG A 248 -2.90 -0.94 -9.66
N TYR A 249 -3.55 -0.37 -8.65
CA TYR A 249 -3.11 -0.41 -7.27
C TYR A 249 -4.03 -1.30 -6.42
N LEU A 250 -3.52 -2.42 -5.92
CA LEU A 250 -4.27 -3.29 -5.01
C LEU A 250 -3.98 -2.91 -3.56
N MET A 251 -5.01 -2.40 -2.88
CA MET A 251 -4.87 -1.78 -1.56
C MET A 251 -4.79 -2.84 -0.45
N GLY A 252 -3.82 -2.72 0.45
CA GLY A 252 -3.73 -3.46 1.71
C GLY A 252 -3.25 -4.92 1.63
N VAL A 253 -2.84 -5.39 0.45
CA VAL A 253 -2.40 -6.79 0.25
C VAL A 253 -0.94 -6.97 0.66
N GLY A 254 -0.70 -7.94 1.56
CA GLY A 254 0.52 -7.93 2.35
C GLY A 254 1.40 -9.17 2.36
N THR A 255 0.94 -10.38 2.04
CA THR A 255 1.85 -11.55 2.11
C THR A 255 2.72 -11.60 0.85
N PRO A 256 3.97 -12.11 0.93
CA PRO A 256 4.84 -12.26 -0.24
C PRO A 256 4.19 -13.07 -1.37
N ALA A 257 3.51 -14.17 -1.02
CA ALA A 257 2.75 -14.98 -1.98
C ALA A 257 1.63 -14.18 -2.65
N ASN A 258 0.79 -13.46 -1.88
CA ASN A 258 -0.32 -12.72 -2.45
C ASN A 258 0.17 -11.59 -3.37
N ILE A 259 1.30 -10.94 -3.07
CA ILE A 259 1.90 -9.95 -3.97
C ILE A 259 2.26 -10.60 -5.30
N LEU A 260 2.99 -11.72 -5.27
CA LEU A 260 3.41 -12.43 -6.48
C LEU A 260 2.23 -12.95 -7.31
N GLU A 261 1.19 -13.48 -6.67
CA GLU A 261 -0.02 -13.93 -7.35
C GLU A 261 -0.74 -12.75 -8.02
N ASN A 262 -0.94 -11.63 -7.32
CA ASN A 262 -1.62 -10.47 -7.90
C ASN A 262 -0.80 -9.74 -8.97
N ILE A 263 0.54 -9.79 -8.91
CA ILE A 263 1.40 -9.36 -10.03
C ILE A 263 1.08 -10.20 -11.27
N ALA A 264 0.95 -11.52 -11.14
CA ALA A 264 0.59 -12.41 -12.24
C ALA A 264 -0.79 -12.11 -12.85
N LEU A 265 -1.68 -11.46 -12.07
CA LEU A 265 -3.01 -11.02 -12.49
C LEU A 265 -3.02 -9.59 -13.07
N GLY A 266 -1.88 -8.90 -13.08
CA GLY A 266 -1.72 -7.60 -13.72
C GLY A 266 -1.87 -6.38 -12.81
N VAL A 267 -1.63 -6.54 -11.51
CA VAL A 267 -1.49 -5.44 -10.53
C VAL A 267 -0.06 -4.89 -10.53
N ASP A 268 0.07 -3.57 -10.40
CA ASP A 268 1.37 -2.86 -10.47
C ASP A 268 1.82 -2.25 -9.15
N MET A 269 0.91 -1.95 -8.23
CA MET A 269 1.23 -1.25 -6.99
C MET A 269 0.58 -1.95 -5.79
N PHE A 270 1.31 -1.99 -4.68
CA PHE A 270 0.89 -2.62 -3.43
C PHE A 270 1.29 -1.77 -2.23
N ASP A 271 0.55 -1.89 -1.14
CA ASP A 271 0.94 -1.41 0.18
C ASP A 271 0.53 -2.43 1.24
N CYS A 272 1.29 -2.51 2.33
CA CYS A 272 0.83 -3.18 3.54
C CYS A 272 1.64 -2.78 4.77
N VAL A 273 0.98 -2.74 5.92
CA VAL A 273 1.68 -2.59 7.21
C VAL A 273 2.38 -3.87 7.66
N MET A 274 2.12 -5.02 7.01
CA MET A 274 2.64 -6.34 7.42
C MET A 274 4.15 -6.38 7.62
N PRO A 275 5.01 -5.88 6.70
CA PRO A 275 6.46 -6.01 6.84
C PRO A 275 6.97 -5.37 8.13
N THR A 276 6.58 -4.11 8.39
CA THR A 276 7.03 -3.39 9.59
C THR A 276 6.31 -3.85 10.84
N ARG A 277 5.00 -4.17 10.78
CA ARG A 277 4.24 -4.63 11.95
C ARG A 277 4.76 -5.99 12.45
N ASN A 278 4.98 -6.93 11.55
CA ASN A 278 5.45 -8.27 11.89
C ASN A 278 6.93 -8.26 12.29
N ALA A 279 7.75 -7.44 11.64
CA ALA A 279 9.14 -7.20 12.02
C ALA A 279 9.28 -6.83 13.49
N ARG A 280 8.51 -5.83 13.96
CA ARG A 280 8.55 -5.39 15.36
C ARG A 280 8.10 -6.45 16.37
N ASN A 281 7.44 -7.51 15.90
CA ASN A 281 7.02 -8.67 16.68
C ASN A 281 7.93 -9.90 16.45
N GLY A 282 9.07 -9.73 15.76
CA GLY A 282 10.09 -10.77 15.58
C GLY A 282 9.85 -11.74 14.42
N MET A 283 8.88 -11.46 13.54
CA MET A 283 8.68 -12.24 12.30
C MET A 283 9.40 -11.55 11.14
N LEU A 284 10.41 -12.23 10.60
CA LEU A 284 11.24 -11.76 9.48
C LEU A 284 10.91 -12.54 8.20
N PHE A 285 10.90 -11.83 7.07
CA PHE A 285 10.76 -12.43 5.75
C PHE A 285 12.12 -12.45 5.07
N THR A 286 12.56 -13.64 4.65
CA THR A 286 13.87 -13.87 4.03
C THR A 286 13.70 -14.50 2.65
N THR A 287 14.75 -14.45 1.84
CA THR A 287 14.87 -15.14 0.56
C THR A 287 14.58 -16.64 0.66
N GLN A 288 14.79 -17.25 1.83
CA GLN A 288 14.61 -18.68 2.08
C GLN A 288 13.31 -19.04 2.80
N GLY A 289 12.54 -18.05 3.25
CA GLY A 289 11.29 -18.28 3.98
C GLY A 289 11.05 -17.32 5.15
N ILE A 290 10.06 -17.66 5.98
CA ILE A 290 9.61 -16.87 7.11
C ILE A 290 10.30 -17.37 8.38
N MET A 291 10.98 -16.45 9.08
CA MET A 291 11.69 -16.71 10.31
C MET A 291 10.99 -16.05 11.49
N ASN A 292 10.91 -16.76 12.63
CA ASN A 292 10.65 -16.12 13.92
C ASN A 292 11.97 -16.00 14.69
N ILE A 293 12.52 -14.78 14.77
CA ILE A 293 13.86 -14.53 15.31
C ILE A 293 13.96 -14.78 16.82
N ALA A 294 12.83 -14.77 17.54
CA ALA A 294 12.82 -15.04 18.97
C ALA A 294 13.04 -16.54 19.32
N ASN A 295 12.93 -17.44 18.34
CA ASN A 295 13.05 -18.88 18.54
C ASN A 295 14.43 -19.27 19.12
N LYS A 296 14.47 -20.23 20.05
CA LYS A 296 15.70 -20.70 20.72
C LYS A 296 16.75 -21.22 19.74
N LYS A 297 16.35 -21.80 18.61
CA LYS A 297 17.30 -22.36 17.63
C LYS A 297 18.27 -21.34 17.03
N TRP A 298 17.94 -20.05 17.06
CA TRP A 298 18.81 -18.99 16.57
C TRP A 298 19.81 -18.47 17.63
N ALA A 299 19.79 -19.01 18.86
CA ALA A 299 20.61 -18.50 19.96
C ALA A 299 22.12 -18.57 19.66
N ASP A 300 22.57 -19.63 19.01
CA ASP A 300 23.97 -19.86 18.66
C ASP A 300 24.19 -19.81 17.13
N ASP A 301 23.23 -19.23 16.39
CA ASP A 301 23.37 -19.01 14.95
C ASP A 301 24.03 -17.65 14.68
N PHE A 302 25.32 -17.69 14.39
CA PHE A 302 26.14 -16.51 14.11
C PHE A 302 26.14 -16.08 12.65
N THR A 303 25.36 -16.75 11.78
CA THR A 303 25.19 -16.35 10.38
C THR A 303 24.33 -15.08 10.27
N PRO A 304 24.43 -14.33 9.17
CA PRO A 304 23.59 -13.16 8.92
C PRO A 304 22.10 -13.50 8.90
N ILE A 305 21.23 -12.48 8.98
CA ILE A 305 19.78 -12.68 8.88
C ILE A 305 19.45 -13.37 7.55
N ASP A 306 19.98 -12.81 6.46
CA ASP A 306 19.78 -13.29 5.09
C ASP A 306 20.98 -12.89 4.22
N GLU A 307 21.74 -13.88 3.76
CA GLU A 307 22.97 -13.67 2.98
C GLU A 307 22.69 -13.27 1.52
N GLU A 308 21.54 -13.65 0.98
CA GLU A 308 21.20 -13.47 -0.44
C GLU A 308 20.43 -12.17 -0.70
N LEU A 309 19.76 -11.62 0.31
CA LEU A 309 18.94 -10.42 0.16
C LEU A 309 19.76 -9.16 -0.14
N GLY A 310 20.94 -9.04 0.48
CA GLY A 310 21.71 -7.80 0.53
C GLY A 310 21.12 -6.76 1.50
N GLY A 311 21.68 -5.55 1.44
CA GLY A 311 21.37 -4.46 2.39
C GLY A 311 22.11 -4.62 3.73
N TYR A 312 22.51 -3.49 4.32
CA TYR A 312 23.42 -3.46 5.46
C TYR A 312 22.98 -4.35 6.63
N VAL A 313 21.72 -4.19 7.09
CA VAL A 313 21.25 -4.88 8.28
C VAL A 313 21.09 -6.39 8.09
N SER A 314 20.81 -6.84 6.87
CA SER A 314 20.57 -8.26 6.54
C SER A 314 21.87 -9.06 6.59
N THR A 315 22.99 -8.43 6.20
CA THR A 315 24.31 -9.07 6.07
C THR A 315 25.25 -8.78 7.23
N PHE A 316 25.05 -7.67 7.96
CA PHE A 316 25.95 -7.25 9.04
C PHE A 316 25.62 -7.92 10.39
N TYR A 317 24.34 -8.00 10.76
CA TYR A 317 23.93 -8.53 12.06
C TYR A 317 23.70 -10.04 11.99
N SER A 318 24.17 -10.76 13.01
CA SER A 318 23.88 -12.20 13.14
C SER A 318 22.48 -12.46 13.70
N ARG A 319 21.91 -13.61 13.34
CA ARG A 319 20.62 -14.06 13.89
C ARG A 319 20.64 -14.15 15.41
N SER A 320 21.73 -14.65 15.99
CA SER A 320 21.98 -14.70 17.43
C SER A 320 21.88 -13.32 18.09
N TYR A 321 22.54 -12.31 17.52
CA TYR A 321 22.50 -10.95 18.05
C TYR A 321 21.10 -10.34 17.96
N VAL A 322 20.44 -10.44 16.81
CA VAL A 322 19.08 -9.89 16.64
C VAL A 322 18.11 -10.59 17.60
N ARG A 323 18.20 -11.91 17.75
CA ARG A 323 17.44 -12.66 18.75
C ARG A 323 17.67 -12.11 20.16
N HIS A 324 18.93 -11.89 20.55
CA HIS A 324 19.27 -11.31 21.84
C HIS A 324 18.55 -9.96 22.04
N LEU A 325 18.57 -9.06 21.06
CA LEU A 325 17.87 -7.77 21.15
C LEU A 325 16.37 -7.93 21.40
N PHE A 326 15.70 -8.90 20.75
CA PHE A 326 14.28 -9.18 20.99
C PHE A 326 14.02 -9.70 22.41
N HIS A 327 14.87 -10.60 22.93
CA HIS A 327 14.74 -11.10 24.31
C HIS A 327 15.04 -10.01 25.35
N SER A 328 16.01 -9.14 25.06
CA SER A 328 16.37 -7.99 25.88
C SER A 328 15.39 -6.81 25.75
N LYS A 329 14.42 -6.88 24.83
CA LYS A 329 13.45 -5.82 24.52
C LYS A 329 14.10 -4.49 24.09
N GLU A 330 15.25 -4.58 23.43
CA GLU A 330 15.98 -3.43 22.91
C GLU A 330 15.30 -2.87 21.66
N MET A 331 15.13 -1.55 21.59
CA MET A 331 14.49 -0.87 20.45
C MET A 331 15.20 -1.14 19.12
N LEU A 332 16.51 -1.42 19.17
CA LEU A 332 17.32 -1.73 17.99
C LEU A 332 16.85 -3.01 17.27
N GLY A 333 16.36 -4.02 17.99
CA GLY A 333 15.88 -5.26 17.38
C GLY A 333 14.73 -5.03 16.41
N PRO A 334 13.63 -4.38 16.85
CA PRO A 334 12.53 -3.95 15.97
C PRO A 334 12.95 -3.02 14.82
N GLN A 335 13.97 -2.16 15.00
CA GLN A 335 14.50 -1.30 13.93
C GLN A 335 15.18 -2.13 12.84
N ILE A 336 16.16 -2.97 13.22
CA ILE A 336 16.85 -3.89 12.31
C ILE A 336 15.85 -4.76 11.55
N ALA A 337 14.91 -5.36 12.27
CA ALA A 337 13.87 -6.21 11.70
C ALA A 337 12.99 -5.46 10.68
N SER A 338 12.65 -4.20 10.96
CA SER A 338 11.77 -3.40 10.09
C SER A 338 12.48 -3.00 8.80
N ILE A 339 13.76 -2.63 8.90
CA ILE A 339 14.60 -2.34 7.73
C ILE A 339 14.73 -3.61 6.89
N HIS A 340 15.14 -4.73 7.49
CA HIS A 340 15.28 -6.01 6.80
C HIS A 340 14.00 -6.43 6.05
N ASN A 341 12.84 -6.40 6.71
CA ASN A 341 11.59 -6.80 6.07
C ASN A 341 11.21 -5.86 4.92
N LEU A 342 11.44 -4.55 5.03
CA LEU A 342 11.16 -3.65 3.91
C LEU A 342 12.13 -3.88 2.74
N THR A 343 13.42 -4.09 3.03
CA THR A 343 14.40 -4.48 2.02
C THR A 343 13.95 -5.76 1.29
N PHE A 344 13.45 -6.77 2.01
CA PHE A 344 12.91 -7.99 1.41
C PHE A 344 11.71 -7.72 0.48
N TYR A 345 10.74 -6.90 0.90
CA TYR A 345 9.57 -6.62 0.07
C TYR A 345 9.92 -5.85 -1.20
N LEU A 346 10.82 -4.87 -1.11
CA LEU A 346 11.26 -4.11 -2.27
C LEU A 346 12.13 -4.97 -3.20
N TRP A 347 12.98 -5.83 -2.64
CA TRP A 347 13.71 -6.85 -3.40
C TRP A 347 12.75 -7.79 -4.14
N LEU A 348 11.69 -8.28 -3.49
CA LEU A 348 10.76 -9.24 -4.09
C LEU A 348 10.06 -8.67 -5.34
N VAL A 349 9.56 -7.43 -5.27
CA VAL A 349 8.90 -6.78 -6.42
C VAL A 349 9.90 -6.38 -7.50
N LYS A 350 11.13 -6.02 -7.12
CA LYS A 350 12.23 -5.76 -8.07
C LYS A 350 12.61 -7.04 -8.83
N GLN A 351 12.74 -8.17 -8.14
CA GLN A 351 12.99 -9.47 -8.77
C GLN A 351 11.81 -9.85 -9.68
N ALA A 352 10.57 -9.63 -9.26
CA ALA A 352 9.41 -9.84 -10.13
C ALA A 352 9.52 -9.02 -11.43
N ARG A 353 9.86 -7.74 -11.34
CA ARG A 353 10.09 -6.87 -12.51
C ARG A 353 11.18 -7.42 -13.43
N GLU A 354 12.34 -7.79 -12.89
CA GLU A 354 13.45 -8.37 -13.68
C GLU A 354 13.02 -9.63 -14.43
N GLN A 355 12.24 -10.51 -13.79
CA GLN A 355 11.74 -11.73 -14.41
C GLN A 355 10.65 -11.47 -15.46
N ILE A 356 9.81 -10.43 -15.27
CA ILE A 356 8.83 -10.00 -16.27
C ILE A 356 9.55 -9.51 -17.54
N LEU A 357 10.58 -8.67 -17.37
CA LEU A 357 11.39 -8.16 -18.48
C LEU A 357 12.12 -9.29 -19.22
N ALA A 358 12.57 -10.32 -18.51
CA ALA A 358 13.20 -11.51 -19.07
C ALA A 358 12.22 -12.54 -19.66
N GLY A 359 10.92 -12.40 -19.42
CA GLY A 359 9.88 -13.34 -19.84
C GLY A 359 9.90 -14.69 -19.10
N THR A 360 10.44 -14.72 -17.88
CA THR A 360 10.62 -15.90 -17.02
C THR A 360 9.84 -15.80 -15.70
N PHE A 361 8.93 -14.82 -15.57
CA PHE A 361 8.23 -14.53 -14.32
C PHE A 361 7.39 -15.70 -13.84
N ARG A 362 6.66 -16.40 -14.72
CA ARG A 362 5.80 -17.51 -14.32
C ARG A 362 6.55 -18.62 -13.59
N GLU A 363 7.61 -19.15 -14.21
CA GLU A 363 8.42 -20.23 -13.65
C GLU A 363 9.12 -19.82 -12.36
N TRP A 364 9.61 -18.58 -12.31
CA TRP A 364 10.22 -18.02 -11.10
C TRP A 364 9.18 -17.90 -9.97
N LYS A 365 8.01 -17.32 -10.25
CA LYS A 365 6.90 -17.14 -9.30
C LYS A 365 6.46 -18.47 -8.68
N GLU A 366 6.25 -19.51 -9.50
CA GLU A 366 5.79 -20.83 -9.05
C GLU A 366 6.75 -21.49 -8.04
N LYS A 367 8.05 -21.19 -8.12
CA LYS A 367 9.06 -21.61 -7.14
C LYS A 367 9.10 -20.66 -5.95
N MET A 368 9.18 -19.36 -6.22
CA MET A 368 9.38 -18.32 -5.21
C MET A 368 8.24 -18.29 -4.20
N VAL A 369 6.97 -18.40 -4.64
CA VAL A 369 5.79 -18.44 -3.76
C VAL A 369 5.90 -19.55 -2.71
N LYS A 370 6.44 -20.73 -3.08
CA LYS A 370 6.64 -21.84 -2.14
C LYS A 370 7.80 -21.56 -1.18
N GLN A 371 8.91 -21.05 -1.72
CA GLN A 371 10.13 -20.75 -0.98
C GLN A 371 9.87 -19.70 0.11
N VAL A 372 9.36 -18.52 -0.25
CA VAL A 372 9.15 -17.40 0.69
C VAL A 372 8.07 -17.66 1.74
N MET A 373 7.23 -18.67 1.53
CA MET A 373 6.19 -19.09 2.47
C MET A 373 6.61 -20.27 3.35
N THR A 374 7.80 -20.84 3.12
CA THR A 374 8.37 -21.89 3.96
C THR A 374 8.66 -21.32 5.35
N ARG A 375 8.30 -22.05 6.42
CA ARG A 375 8.65 -21.65 7.79
C ARG A 375 10.03 -22.20 8.13
N LEU A 376 10.96 -21.30 8.44
CA LEU A 376 12.34 -21.63 8.76
C LEU A 376 12.50 -22.15 10.16
#